data_AF-A0A2V7A5Z3-F1
#
_entry.id   AF-A0A2V7A5Z3-F1
#
_cell.length_a   1.000
_cell.length_b   1.000
_cell.length_c   1.000
_cell.angle_alpha   90.00
_cell.angle_beta   90.00
_cell.angle_gamma   90.00
#
_symmetry.space_group_name_H-M   'P 1'
#
loop_
_entity.id
_entity.type
_entity.pdbx_description
1 polymer ?
#
loop_
_entity_poly.entity_id
_entity_poly.type
_entity_poly.pdbx_seq_one_letter_code
_entity_poly.pdbx_strand_id
1 'polypeptide(L)' 'MLMPKRVKYRKAQRGRMKGTAQRGAALAFGEYGLKALEPGWVTNRQIEAARVALSRSLKRGG' A
#
# COMPACT_ATOMS: atom_id res chain seq x y z
N MET A 1 -3.48 -8.20 9.12
CA MET A 1 -2.46 -7.17 9.45
C MET A 1 -1.10 -7.63 8.96
N LEU A 2 -0.61 -7.00 7.90
CA LEU A 2 0.69 -7.34 7.33
C LEU A 2 1.81 -6.86 8.25
N MET A 3 2.71 -7.76 8.63
CA MET A 3 3.92 -7.47 9.40
C MET A 3 5.01 -8.46 8.98
N PRO A 4 6.28 -8.02 8.82
CA PRO A 4 7.38 -8.92 8.53
C PRO A 4 7.62 -9.94 9.64
N LYS A 5 7.84 -11.21 9.27
CA LYS A 5 8.08 -12.32 10.21
C LYS A 5 9.34 -12.11 11.06
N ARG A 6 10.40 -11.54 10.47
CA ARG A 6 11.67 -11.27 11.16
C ARG A 6 12.23 -9.94 10.64
N VAL A 7 12.67 -9.08 11.55
CA VAL A 7 13.39 -7.84 11.23
C VAL A 7 14.73 -7.84 11.95
N LYS A 8 15.78 -7.31 11.31
CA LYS A 8 17.12 -7.22 11.91
C LYS A 8 17.14 -6.30 13.13
N TYR A 9 16.44 -5.17 13.05
CA TYR A 9 16.31 -4.18 14.13
C TYR A 9 14.84 -3.77 14.30
N ARG A 10 14.39 -3.62 15.57
CA ARG A 10 12.99 -3.29 15.89
C ARG A 10 12.67 -1.79 15.78
N LYS A 11 13.66 -0.93 16.00
CA LYS A 11 13.50 0.54 15.97
C LYS A 11 14.22 1.09 14.75
N ALA A 12 13.51 1.85 13.93
CA ALA A 12 14.04 2.50 12.74
C ALA A 12 13.64 3.98 12.74
N GLN A 13 14.50 4.82 12.16
CA GLN A 13 14.16 6.22 11.92
C GLN A 13 13.23 6.32 10.71
N ARG A 14 12.21 7.18 10.80
CA ARG A 14 11.15 7.27 9.78
C ARG A 14 11.53 8.11 8.55
N GLY A 15 12.51 9.01 8.69
CA GLY A 15 12.93 9.91 7.59
C GLY A 15 11.83 10.88 7.14
N ARG A 16 12.07 11.57 6.02
CA ARG A 16 11.14 12.56 5.44
C ARG A 16 10.71 12.11 4.04
N MET A 17 9.40 12.11 3.79
CA MET A 17 8.83 11.78 2.48
C MET A 17 8.84 13.05 1.62
N LYS A 18 9.61 13.06 0.53
CA LYS A 18 9.69 14.17 -0.43
C LYS A 18 9.80 13.61 -1.84
N GLY A 19 9.31 14.38 -2.80
CA GLY A 19 9.45 14.07 -4.23
C GLY A 19 8.43 13.07 -4.76
N THR A 20 8.57 12.76 -6.04
CA THR A 20 7.67 11.87 -6.79
C THR A 20 8.24 10.45 -6.82
N ALA A 21 7.36 9.45 -6.82
CA ALA A 21 7.77 8.05 -6.94
C ALA A 21 8.44 7.77 -8.28
N GLN A 22 9.68 7.28 -8.26
CA GLN A 22 10.43 6.91 -9.47
C GLN A 22 10.16 5.47 -9.94
N ARG A 23 9.62 4.61 -9.06
CA ARG A 23 9.35 3.18 -9.34
C ARG A 23 7.91 2.84 -9.00
N GLY A 24 7.36 1.85 -9.69
CA GLY A 24 5.98 1.38 -9.47
C GLY A 24 4.90 2.40 -9.86
N ALA A 25 5.22 3.33 -10.78
CA ALA A 25 4.28 4.37 -11.22
C ALA A 25 3.36 3.91 -12.39
N ALA A 26 3.67 2.76 -13.00
CA ALA A 26 2.87 2.12 -14.03
C ALA A 26 2.20 0.86 -13.48
N LEU A 27 1.06 0.47 -14.07
CA LEU A 27 0.38 -0.79 -13.76
C LEU A 27 1.18 -1.95 -14.33
N ALA A 28 1.65 -2.83 -13.45
CA ALA A 28 2.37 -4.05 -13.86
C ALA A 28 1.44 -5.26 -14.03
N PHE A 29 0.28 -5.24 -13.38
CA PHE A 29 -0.69 -6.34 -13.38
C PHE A 29 -2.12 -5.80 -13.39
N GLY A 30 -3.03 -6.57 -13.95
CA GLY A 30 -4.44 -6.20 -14.08
C GLY A 30 -4.67 -5.07 -15.08
N GLU A 31 -5.94 -4.70 -15.23
CA GLU A 31 -6.37 -3.65 -16.17
C GLU A 31 -6.53 -2.29 -15.48
N TYR A 32 -6.83 -2.29 -14.18
CA TYR A 32 -7.13 -1.09 -13.40
C TYR A 32 -6.32 -1.02 -12.11
N GLY A 33 -6.05 0.20 -11.64
CA GLY A 33 -5.47 0.41 -10.31
C GLY A 33 -5.55 1.86 -9.84
N LEU A 34 -5.18 2.06 -8.57
CA LEU A 34 -5.25 3.36 -7.91
C LEU A 34 -3.85 3.95 -7.77
N LYS A 35 -3.70 5.22 -8.18
CA LYS A 35 -2.44 5.97 -8.08
C LYS A 35 -2.54 7.04 -7.00
N ALA A 36 -1.56 7.07 -6.10
CA ALA A 36 -1.45 8.14 -5.13
C ALA A 36 -0.97 9.44 -5.80
N LEU A 37 -1.66 10.55 -5.52
CA LEU A 37 -1.28 11.88 -5.98
C LEU A 37 -0.39 12.62 -4.97
N GLU A 38 -0.48 12.22 -3.70
CA GLU A 38 0.21 12.88 -2.59
C GLU A 38 1.05 11.88 -1.79
N PRO A 39 2.17 12.33 -1.21
CA PRO A 39 2.98 11.52 -0.31
C PRO A 39 2.27 11.33 1.04
N GLY A 40 2.13 10.08 1.47
CA GLY A 40 1.52 9.76 2.76
C GLY A 40 2.04 8.45 3.35
N TRP A 41 2.08 8.37 4.68
CA TRP A 41 2.35 7.12 5.38
C TRP A 41 1.07 6.31 5.50
N VAL A 42 1.05 5.11 4.93
CA VAL A 42 -0.10 4.20 5.01
C VAL A 42 0.17 3.11 6.04
N THR A 43 -0.73 2.96 7.00
CA THR A 43 -0.65 1.96 8.06
C THR A 43 -1.17 0.60 7.60
N ASN A 44 -0.75 -0.47 8.28
CA ASN A 44 -1.21 -1.83 7.98
C ASN A 44 -2.74 -2.00 8.11
N ARG A 45 -3.38 -1.23 9.03
CA ARG A 45 -4.84 -1.21 9.23
C ARG A 45 -5.56 -0.59 8.05
N GLN A 46 -5.04 0.51 7.51
CA GLN A 46 -5.64 1.19 6.36
C GLN A 46 -5.59 0.32 5.10
N ILE A 47 -4.47 -0.37 4.86
CA ILE A 47 -4.34 -1.31 3.73
C ILE A 47 -5.38 -2.43 3.84
N GLU A 48 -5.52 -3.03 5.02
CA GLU A 48 -6.48 -4.11 5.24
C GLU A 48 -7.93 -3.62 5.07
N ALA A 49 -8.25 -2.45 5.61
CA ALA A 49 -9.57 -1.84 5.47
C ALA A 49 -9.93 -1.61 3.99
N ALA A 50 -9.02 -1.04 3.21
CA ALA A 50 -9.21 -0.82 1.78
C ALA A 50 -9.40 -2.14 1.01
N ARG A 51 -8.57 -3.16 1.30
CA ARG A 51 -8.69 -4.49 0.66
C ARG A 51 -10.05 -5.14 0.94
N VAL A 52 -10.49 -5.11 2.20
CA VAL A 52 -11.79 -5.66 2.61
C VAL A 52 -12.93 -4.91 1.93
N ALA A 53 -12.87 -3.58 1.87
CA ALA A 53 -13.87 -2.76 1.18
C ALA A 53 -13.96 -3.13 -0.31
N LEU A 54 -12.82 -3.19 -1.02
CA LEU A 54 -12.77 -3.58 -2.43
C LEU A 54 -13.35 -4.99 -2.66
N SER A 55 -12.89 -5.96 -1.87
CA SER A 55 -13.33 -7.37 -2.00
C SER A 55 -14.84 -7.53 -1.76
N ARG A 56 -15.41 -6.75 -0.82
CA ARG A 56 -16.86 -6.76 -0.52
C ARG A 56 -17.66 -6.11 -1.63
N SER A 57 -17.20 -4.97 -2.16
CA SER A 57 -17.88 -4.26 -3.25
C SER A 57 -17.92 -5.09 -4.53
N LEU A 58 -16.85 -5.84 -4.80
CA LEU A 58 -16.73 -6.70 -5.99
C LEU A 58 -17.47 -8.05 -5.87
N LYS A 59 -18.02 -8.39 -4.70
CA LYS A 59 -18.94 -9.55 -4.47
C LYS A 59 -18.49 -10.87 -5.15
N ARG A 60 -17.19 -11.19 -5.10
CA ARG A 60 -16.49 -12.36 -5.72
C ARG A 60 -16.12 -12.26 -7.21
N GLY A 61 -16.49 -11.19 -7.91
CA GLY A 61 -15.96 -10.91 -9.24
C GLY A 61 -14.54 -10.37 -9.13
N GLY A 62 -13.56 -11.14 -9.61
CA GLY A 62 -12.29 -10.62 -10.10
C GLY A 62 -12.39 -10.46 -11.60
#